data_AF-A2DB13-F1
#
_entry.id   AF-A2DB13-F1
#
_cell.length_a   1.000
_cell.length_b   1.000
_cell.length_c   1.000
_cell.angle_alpha   90.00
_cell.angle_beta   90.00
_cell.angle_gamma   90.00
#
_symmetry.space_group_name_H-M   'P 1'
#
loop_
_entity.id
_entity.type
_entity.pdbx_description
1 polymer ?
#
loop_
_entity_poly.entity_id
_entity_poly.type
_entity_poly.pdbx_seq_one_letter_code
_entity_poly.pdbx_strand_id
1 'polypeptide(L)'
;MHKSEEGGSLYVSCSKGECVQDRICSFGSNTVNPGAYCYIEVSDEFPNKNYLLDSTITSSGQENPDENDNICLYSGEINMKSINISNSKLYYDSIYNVVYSSNSNVTLSTFSNNTTTFEDIYEIYVTALSDSLEFKILFCNFFENECNYFIISFHDLFINNCSFNKNNINERYFSTDSKQIIVKGCYFDISDPIKIGNVIITEELGSIYPENYHLSSGLCFAKLKLEFPEEKKAETEEKEEIKINFKRKNKFNIFVCFVFIFPK
;
A
#
# COMPACT_ATOMS: atom_id res chain seq x y z
N MET A 1 -20.26 11.93 -2.58
CA MET A 1 -19.82 10.90 -3.55
C MET A 1 -19.38 11.62 -4.83
N HIS A 2 -18.07 11.70 -5.07
CA HIS A 2 -17.55 12.22 -6.34
C HIS A 2 -17.90 11.17 -7.41
N LYS A 3 -18.67 11.55 -8.42
CA LYS A 3 -18.94 10.69 -9.58
C LYS A 3 -17.89 11.03 -10.63
N SER A 4 -16.69 10.48 -10.52
CA SER A 4 -15.86 10.33 -11.72
C SER A 4 -16.49 9.20 -12.54
N GLU A 5 -16.53 9.32 -13.86
CA GLU A 5 -17.04 8.24 -14.73
C GLU A 5 -15.99 7.12 -14.91
N GLU A 6 -14.75 7.34 -14.44
CA GLU A 6 -13.59 6.58 -14.89
C GLU A 6 -12.81 5.88 -13.76
N GLY A 7 -13.12 6.12 -12.49
CA GLY A 7 -12.48 5.42 -11.37
C GLY A 7 -12.03 6.33 -10.21
N GLY A 8 -11.85 5.71 -9.05
CA GLY A 8 -11.20 6.21 -7.84
C GLY A 8 -11.50 7.58 -7.23
N SER A 9 -10.94 7.77 -6.02
CA SER A 9 -10.80 9.10 -5.42
C SER A 9 -9.73 9.93 -6.15
N LEU A 10 -8.77 9.23 -6.78
CA LEU A 10 -7.80 9.77 -7.73
C LEU A 10 -7.86 8.95 -9.02
N TYR A 11 -8.07 9.62 -10.15
CA TYR A 11 -8.00 9.03 -11.48
C TYR A 11 -6.90 9.71 -12.30
N VAL A 12 -6.03 8.91 -12.90
CA VAL A 12 -5.04 9.36 -13.87
C VAL A 12 -5.01 8.34 -15.00
N SER A 13 -5.29 8.77 -16.23
CA SER A 13 -4.94 8.01 -17.44
C SER A 13 -4.17 8.92 -18.38
N CYS A 14 -2.91 8.57 -18.64
CA CYS A 14 -2.05 9.34 -19.52
C CYS A 14 -1.43 8.47 -20.61
N SER A 15 -1.65 8.87 -21.87
CA SER A 15 -1.03 8.23 -23.04
C SER A 15 0.47 8.51 -23.16
N LYS A 16 1.00 9.46 -22.39
CA LYS A 16 2.42 9.78 -22.25
C LYS A 16 2.68 10.29 -20.83
N GLY A 17 3.76 9.81 -20.22
CA GLY A 17 4.24 10.30 -18.93
C GLY A 17 4.24 9.24 -17.83
N GLU A 18 4.52 9.70 -16.63
CA GLU A 18 4.63 8.90 -15.41
C GLU A 18 3.74 9.45 -14.32
N CYS A 19 3.37 8.60 -13.36
CA CYS A 19 2.67 8.99 -12.14
C CYS A 19 3.48 8.52 -10.94
N VAL A 20 3.79 9.45 -10.03
CA VAL A 20 4.44 9.15 -8.76
C VAL A 20 3.62 9.81 -7.66
N GLN A 21 3.06 8.97 -6.80
CA GLN A 21 2.33 9.35 -5.60
C GLN A 21 3.26 9.16 -4.40
N ASP A 22 3.52 10.21 -3.63
CA ASP A 22 4.43 10.18 -2.49
C ASP A 22 3.75 10.79 -1.26
N ARG A 23 3.83 10.10 -0.12
CA ARG A 23 3.27 10.52 1.18
C ARG A 23 1.79 10.83 1.14
N ILE A 24 1.00 9.94 0.56
CA ILE A 24 -0.45 10.08 0.53
C ILE A 24 -1.08 9.53 1.81
N CYS A 25 -2.11 10.23 2.26
CA CYS A 25 -2.95 9.79 3.36
C CYS A 25 -4.40 9.82 2.90
N SER A 26 -5.00 8.64 2.75
CA SER A 26 -6.40 8.50 2.40
C SER A 26 -7.19 7.84 3.53
N PHE A 27 -8.35 8.42 3.83
CA PHE A 27 -9.29 7.94 4.86
C PHE A 27 -10.69 7.91 4.26
N GLY A 28 -11.35 6.75 4.26
CA GLY A 28 -12.74 6.66 3.81
C GLY A 28 -12.92 6.89 2.31
N SER A 29 -11.90 6.56 1.51
CA SER A 29 -12.00 6.60 0.04
C SER A 29 -13.12 5.66 -0.43
N ASN A 30 -14.02 6.17 -1.26
CA ASN A 30 -15.21 5.43 -1.71
C ASN A 30 -15.59 5.86 -3.14
N THR A 31 -15.76 4.87 -4.03
CA THR A 31 -16.27 5.08 -5.39
C THR A 31 -16.98 3.83 -5.91
N VAL A 32 -18.01 4.01 -6.74
CA VAL A 32 -18.72 2.90 -7.44
C VAL A 32 -17.90 2.32 -8.60
N ASN A 33 -16.72 2.85 -8.88
CA ASN A 33 -15.84 2.45 -9.97
C ASN A 33 -14.53 1.84 -9.42
N PRO A 34 -13.74 1.12 -10.23
CA PRO A 34 -12.45 0.58 -9.80
C PRO A 34 -11.53 1.62 -9.15
N GLY A 35 -10.79 1.18 -8.13
CA GLY A 35 -9.77 1.96 -7.46
C GLY A 35 -10.30 2.86 -6.36
N ALA A 36 -11.03 2.35 -5.36
CA ALA A 36 -11.63 3.11 -4.23
C ALA A 36 -10.76 4.31 -3.80
N TYR A 37 -9.47 4.07 -3.58
CA TYR A 37 -8.49 5.12 -3.48
C TYR A 37 -8.02 5.64 -4.85
N CYS A 38 -7.33 4.83 -5.67
CA CYS A 38 -6.83 5.32 -6.96
C CYS A 38 -6.94 4.32 -8.11
N TYR A 39 -7.14 4.89 -9.30
CA TYR A 39 -6.97 4.23 -10.59
C TYR A 39 -5.96 5.04 -11.41
N ILE A 40 -4.82 4.43 -11.72
CA ILE A 40 -3.71 5.08 -12.42
C ILE A 40 -3.26 4.20 -13.58
N GLU A 41 -3.40 4.72 -14.80
CA GLU A 41 -2.88 4.14 -16.02
C GLU A 41 -1.85 5.10 -16.65
N VAL A 42 -0.64 4.60 -16.86
CA VAL A 42 0.43 5.33 -17.55
C VAL A 42 0.76 4.67 -18.89
N SER A 43 1.62 5.29 -19.70
CA SER A 43 2.09 4.67 -20.94
C SER A 43 3.00 3.47 -20.62
N ASP A 44 2.85 2.40 -21.41
CA ASP A 44 3.67 1.19 -21.33
C ASP A 44 5.10 1.37 -21.86
N GLU A 45 5.40 2.52 -22.47
CA GLU A 45 6.74 2.87 -22.95
C GLU A 45 7.74 2.94 -21.79
N PHE A 46 8.84 2.20 -21.90
CA PHE A 46 9.95 2.31 -20.96
C PHE A 46 10.62 3.70 -21.07
N PRO A 47 10.97 4.39 -19.96
CA PRO A 47 10.97 3.97 -18.56
C PRO A 47 9.87 4.63 -17.69
N ASN A 48 8.62 4.67 -18.16
CA ASN A 48 7.57 5.36 -17.41
C ASN A 48 7.29 4.70 -16.05
N LYS A 49 7.11 5.54 -15.04
CA LYS A 49 6.90 5.13 -13.64
C LYS A 49 5.43 5.19 -13.27
N ASN A 50 4.98 4.23 -12.48
CA ASN A 50 3.68 4.23 -11.82
C ASN A 50 3.87 3.86 -10.34
N TYR A 51 4.31 4.83 -9.55
CA TYR A 51 4.80 4.59 -8.20
C TYR A 51 3.81 5.08 -7.14
N LEU A 52 3.74 4.33 -6.03
CA LEU A 52 3.09 4.74 -4.80
C LEU A 52 4.09 4.55 -3.66
N LEU A 53 4.43 5.63 -2.96
CA LEU A 53 5.52 5.67 -1.99
C LEU A 53 5.04 6.24 -0.67
N ASP A 54 5.53 5.66 0.43
CA ASP A 54 5.40 6.20 1.79
C ASP A 54 3.95 6.61 2.17
N SER A 55 2.96 5.83 1.74
CA SER A 55 1.54 6.22 1.82
C SER A 55 0.72 5.34 2.76
N THR A 56 -0.32 5.92 3.35
CA THR A 56 -1.31 5.22 4.19
C THR A 56 -2.70 5.40 3.60
N ILE A 57 -3.38 4.29 3.35
CA ILE A 57 -4.77 4.22 2.90
C ILE A 57 -5.55 3.42 3.93
N THR A 58 -6.63 3.97 4.48
CA THR A 58 -7.42 3.24 5.47
C THR A 58 -8.91 3.45 5.33
N SER A 59 -9.67 2.44 5.73
CA SER A 59 -11.13 2.50 5.82
C SER A 59 -11.79 2.79 4.49
N SER A 60 -11.17 2.38 3.38
CA SER A 60 -11.76 2.51 2.04
C SER A 60 -12.91 1.49 1.88
N GLY A 61 -13.94 1.85 1.12
CA GLY A 61 -15.01 0.92 0.73
C GLY A 61 -16.10 0.58 1.75
N GLN A 62 -16.03 1.10 2.98
CA GLN A 62 -16.90 0.64 4.08
C GLN A 62 -18.42 0.87 3.89
N GLU A 63 -18.86 1.67 2.93
CA GLU A 63 -20.25 2.15 2.83
C GLU A 63 -20.99 1.78 1.53
N ASN A 64 -20.34 1.13 0.56
CA ASN A 64 -20.99 0.80 -0.71
C ASN A 64 -20.62 -0.61 -1.20
N PRO A 65 -21.62 -1.48 -1.47
CA PRO A 65 -21.40 -2.87 -1.85
C PRO A 65 -21.00 -3.05 -3.32
N ASP A 66 -21.06 -2.00 -4.14
CA ASP A 66 -20.74 -2.06 -5.58
C ASP A 66 -19.31 -1.54 -5.89
N GLU A 67 -18.43 -1.48 -4.90
CA GLU A 67 -17.08 -0.90 -5.04
C GLU A 67 -16.03 -1.91 -5.53
N ASN A 68 -15.25 -1.49 -6.53
CA ASN A 68 -14.22 -2.31 -7.14
C ASN A 68 -12.83 -1.80 -6.72
N ASP A 69 -11.92 -2.72 -6.39
CA ASP A 69 -10.48 -2.62 -6.08
C ASP A 69 -10.00 -1.39 -5.29
N ASN A 70 -9.14 -1.52 -4.28
CA ASN A 70 -8.69 -0.34 -3.52
C ASN A 70 -7.68 0.51 -4.31
N ILE A 71 -6.70 -0.16 -4.92
CA ILE A 71 -5.65 0.43 -5.73
C ILE A 71 -5.61 -0.30 -7.08
N CYS A 72 -5.70 0.47 -8.17
CA CYS A 72 -5.56 -0.03 -9.53
C CYS A 72 -4.39 0.68 -10.22
N LEU A 73 -3.31 -0.04 -10.51
CA LEU A 73 -2.14 0.52 -11.22
C LEU A 73 -1.89 -0.26 -12.52
N TYR A 74 -1.94 0.45 -13.64
CA TYR A 74 -1.76 -0.09 -14.99
C TYR A 74 -0.56 0.53 -15.69
N SER A 75 0.23 -0.32 -16.34
CA SER A 75 1.40 -0.03 -17.16
C SER A 75 2.58 0.64 -16.44
N GLY A 76 3.72 0.72 -17.14
CA GLY A 76 4.96 1.25 -16.63
C GLY A 76 5.68 0.30 -15.67
N GLU A 77 6.69 0.84 -14.98
CA GLU A 77 7.29 0.25 -13.80
C GLU A 77 6.43 0.58 -12.59
N ILE A 78 5.82 -0.43 -11.97
CA ILE A 78 5.05 -0.30 -10.74
C ILE A 78 5.96 -0.52 -9.54
N ASN A 79 6.04 0.49 -8.67
CA ASN A 79 6.80 0.40 -7.43
C ASN A 79 5.93 0.90 -6.27
N MET A 80 5.55 -0.01 -5.38
CA MET A 80 4.83 0.32 -4.16
C MET A 80 5.75 0.12 -2.96
N LYS A 81 6.21 1.19 -2.34
CA LYS A 81 7.18 1.11 -1.25
C LYS A 81 6.64 1.75 0.02
N SER A 82 6.75 1.04 1.13
CA SER A 82 6.39 1.54 2.46
C SER A 82 4.94 2.00 2.51
N ILE A 83 4.04 1.14 2.00
CA ILE A 83 2.60 1.39 1.95
C ILE A 83 1.90 0.71 3.10
N ASN A 84 0.95 1.39 3.73
CA ASN A 84 0.01 0.80 4.67
C ASN A 84 -1.40 0.85 4.09
N ILE A 85 -2.04 -0.31 3.93
CA ILE A 85 -3.47 -0.40 3.62
C ILE A 85 -4.16 -1.13 4.76
N SER A 86 -5.13 -0.47 5.39
CA SER A 86 -5.79 -1.08 6.55
C SER A 86 -7.28 -0.82 6.67
N ASN A 87 -8.01 -1.74 7.31
CA ASN A 87 -9.43 -1.58 7.64
C ASN A 87 -10.32 -1.30 6.42
N SER A 88 -9.83 -1.60 5.20
CA SER A 88 -10.61 -1.43 3.98
C SER A 88 -11.53 -2.61 3.79
N LYS A 89 -12.77 -2.34 3.36
CA LYS A 89 -13.75 -3.39 3.05
C LYS A 89 -14.28 -3.13 1.66
N LEU A 90 -13.97 -4.00 0.71
CA LEU A 90 -14.38 -3.83 -0.68
C LEU A 90 -15.12 -5.07 -1.19
N TYR A 91 -15.84 -4.89 -2.30
CA TYR A 91 -16.48 -6.00 -2.96
C TYR A 91 -15.47 -6.82 -3.76
N TYR A 92 -14.54 -6.17 -4.50
CA TYR A 92 -13.40 -6.81 -5.20
C TYR A 92 -12.06 -6.64 -4.45
N ASP A 93 -10.92 -6.47 -5.13
CA ASP A 93 -9.54 -6.54 -4.61
C ASP A 93 -9.30 -5.49 -3.50
N SER A 94 -9.41 -5.85 -2.22
CA SER A 94 -9.37 -4.83 -1.16
C SER A 94 -7.96 -4.27 -0.87
N ILE A 95 -6.92 -4.89 -1.45
CA ILE A 95 -5.52 -4.45 -1.36
C ILE A 95 -5.06 -3.76 -2.67
N TYR A 96 -4.75 -4.50 -3.73
CA TYR A 96 -4.36 -3.90 -5.02
C TYR A 96 -4.51 -4.84 -6.23
N ASN A 97 -4.75 -4.20 -7.37
CA ASN A 97 -4.75 -4.76 -8.71
C ASN A 97 -3.65 -4.09 -9.54
N VAL A 98 -2.70 -4.88 -10.05
CA VAL A 98 -1.55 -4.36 -10.81
C VAL A 98 -1.37 -5.07 -12.15
N VAL A 99 -1.23 -4.27 -13.20
CA VAL A 99 -0.86 -4.68 -14.56
C VAL A 99 0.41 -3.95 -14.96
N TYR A 100 1.57 -4.61 -15.08
CA TYR A 100 2.85 -3.92 -15.32
C TYR A 100 3.44 -4.20 -16.72
N SER A 101 4.16 -3.23 -17.26
CA SER A 101 4.89 -3.36 -18.53
C SER A 101 6.43 -3.38 -18.35
N SER A 102 6.89 -3.28 -17.12
CA SER A 102 8.31 -3.36 -16.72
C SER A 102 8.44 -4.08 -15.37
N ASN A 103 9.60 -4.68 -15.10
CA ASN A 103 9.86 -5.38 -13.83
C ASN A 103 9.49 -4.50 -12.62
N SER A 104 8.64 -5.03 -11.75
CA SER A 104 7.91 -4.23 -10.76
C SER A 104 7.98 -4.84 -9.37
N ASN A 105 7.70 -4.05 -8.34
CA ASN A 105 7.80 -4.54 -6.96
C ASN A 105 6.90 -3.82 -5.95
N VAL A 106 6.67 -4.52 -4.85
CA VAL A 106 6.11 -4.01 -3.60
C VAL A 106 7.09 -4.29 -2.49
N THR A 107 7.46 -3.30 -1.70
CA THR A 107 8.46 -3.46 -0.64
C THR A 107 8.11 -2.75 0.66
N LEU A 108 8.48 -3.36 1.79
CA LEU A 108 8.37 -2.73 3.13
C LEU A 108 6.95 -2.29 3.50
N SER A 109 5.93 -2.94 2.94
CA SER A 109 4.53 -2.55 3.08
C SER A 109 3.81 -3.40 4.12
N THR A 110 2.68 -2.90 4.63
CA THR A 110 1.81 -3.61 5.57
C THR A 110 0.36 -3.53 5.10
N PHE A 111 -0.33 -4.67 5.09
CA PHE A 111 -1.70 -4.81 4.66
C PHE A 111 -2.46 -5.50 5.79
N SER A 112 -3.36 -4.79 6.46
CA SER A 112 -3.96 -5.31 7.69
C SER A 112 -5.46 -5.05 7.85
N ASN A 113 -6.20 -6.03 8.38
CA ASN A 113 -7.63 -5.90 8.63
C ASN A 113 -8.44 -5.49 7.38
N ASN A 114 -8.04 -5.95 6.20
CA ASN A 114 -8.80 -5.71 4.97
C ASN A 114 -9.73 -6.89 4.69
N THR A 115 -10.89 -6.62 4.09
CA THR A 115 -11.92 -7.63 3.82
C THR A 115 -12.46 -7.51 2.40
N THR A 116 -12.42 -8.60 1.65
CA THR A 116 -13.11 -8.75 0.38
C THR A 116 -14.35 -9.61 0.56
N THR A 117 -15.51 -9.15 0.08
CA THR A 117 -16.78 -9.87 0.24
C THR A 117 -17.24 -10.66 -0.98
N PHE A 118 -16.68 -10.41 -2.17
CA PHE A 118 -17.08 -11.16 -3.36
C PHE A 118 -16.40 -12.53 -3.39
N GLU A 119 -17.18 -13.55 -3.76
CA GLU A 119 -16.76 -14.92 -3.53
C GLU A 119 -15.59 -15.35 -4.42
N ASP A 120 -15.45 -14.78 -5.63
CA ASP A 120 -14.54 -15.23 -6.71
C ASP A 120 -13.38 -14.27 -7.05
N ILE A 121 -12.94 -13.45 -6.10
CA ILE A 121 -11.92 -12.42 -6.34
C ILE A 121 -10.75 -12.49 -5.35
N TYR A 122 -9.56 -12.16 -5.86
CA TYR A 122 -8.29 -12.19 -5.15
C TYR A 122 -7.95 -10.83 -4.57
N GLU A 123 -7.61 -10.74 -3.28
CA GLU A 123 -7.16 -9.49 -2.65
C GLU A 123 -6.00 -8.79 -3.39
N ILE A 124 -5.10 -9.60 -3.95
CA ILE A 124 -3.93 -9.17 -4.69
C ILE A 124 -3.95 -9.83 -6.05
N TYR A 125 -4.13 -9.00 -7.07
CA TYR A 125 -4.12 -9.39 -8.46
C TYR A 125 -2.87 -8.84 -9.16
N VAL A 126 -2.03 -9.74 -9.71
CA VAL A 126 -0.77 -9.37 -10.34
C VAL A 126 -0.65 -9.98 -11.74
N THR A 127 -0.55 -9.12 -12.76
CA THR A 127 -0.32 -9.55 -14.14
C THR A 127 0.63 -8.61 -14.89
N ALA A 128 1.22 -9.07 -15.98
CA ALA A 128 2.15 -8.32 -16.81
C ALA A 128 1.69 -8.28 -18.27
N LEU A 129 2.21 -7.32 -19.03
CA LEU A 129 2.00 -7.21 -20.47
C LEU A 129 2.96 -8.10 -21.29
N SER A 130 3.94 -8.74 -20.64
CA SER A 130 4.92 -9.61 -21.31
C SER A 130 5.42 -10.73 -20.40
N ASP A 131 5.61 -11.90 -21.00
CA ASP A 131 6.03 -13.16 -20.34
C ASP A 131 7.39 -13.14 -19.65
N SER A 132 8.27 -12.19 -20.01
CA SER A 132 9.64 -12.08 -19.50
C SER A 132 9.77 -11.19 -18.27
N LEU A 133 8.67 -10.56 -17.84
CA LEU A 133 8.67 -9.63 -16.72
C LEU A 133 8.39 -10.36 -15.41
N GLU A 134 9.00 -9.84 -14.35
CA GLU A 134 8.86 -10.37 -12.99
C GLU A 134 8.21 -9.34 -12.07
N PHE A 135 7.43 -9.83 -11.11
CA PHE A 135 6.94 -9.04 -9.98
C PHE A 135 7.51 -9.54 -8.65
N LYS A 136 7.85 -8.61 -7.75
CA LYS A 136 8.47 -8.95 -6.45
C LYS A 136 7.70 -8.34 -5.30
N ILE A 137 7.31 -9.14 -4.32
CA ILE A 137 6.77 -8.69 -3.03
C ILE A 137 7.84 -8.99 -1.97
N LEU A 138 8.43 -7.95 -1.38
CA LEU A 138 9.60 -8.10 -0.50
C LEU A 138 9.37 -7.42 0.85
N PHE A 139 9.62 -8.13 1.95
CA PHE A 139 9.53 -7.55 3.29
C PHE A 139 8.16 -6.95 3.60
N CYS A 140 7.08 -7.60 3.14
CA CYS A 140 5.71 -7.14 3.35
C CYS A 140 5.03 -7.93 4.48
N ASN A 141 4.12 -7.26 5.18
CA ASN A 141 3.34 -7.84 6.26
C ASN A 141 1.86 -7.92 5.87
N PHE A 142 1.24 -9.07 6.04
CA PHE A 142 -0.15 -9.36 5.73
C PHE A 142 -0.84 -9.89 6.99
N PHE A 143 -1.61 -9.04 7.67
CA PHE A 143 -2.14 -9.31 9.00
C PHE A 143 -3.66 -9.26 9.07
N GLU A 144 -4.31 -10.29 9.61
CA GLU A 144 -5.74 -10.22 9.96
C GLU A 144 -6.64 -9.84 8.76
N ASN A 145 -6.23 -10.15 7.52
CA ASN A 145 -7.08 -9.94 6.33
C ASN A 145 -8.07 -11.10 6.17
N GLU A 146 -9.23 -10.85 5.57
CA GLU A 146 -10.30 -11.83 5.39
C GLU A 146 -10.79 -11.85 3.93
N CYS A 147 -10.63 -12.99 3.26
CA CYS A 147 -11.13 -13.18 1.89
C CYS A 147 -11.24 -14.67 1.53
N ASN A 148 -11.81 -14.98 0.36
CA ASN A 148 -11.79 -16.33 -0.18
C ASN A 148 -10.48 -16.65 -0.88
N TYR A 149 -10.01 -15.72 -1.71
CA TYR A 149 -8.84 -15.88 -2.54
C TYR A 149 -7.84 -14.77 -2.23
N PHE A 150 -6.58 -15.10 -1.94
CA PHE A 150 -5.63 -14.12 -1.43
C PHE A 150 -4.74 -13.52 -2.52
N ILE A 151 -3.78 -14.28 -3.06
CA ILE A 151 -2.82 -13.78 -4.04
C ILE A 151 -2.91 -14.61 -5.33
N ILE A 152 -3.13 -13.94 -6.47
CA ILE A 152 -3.01 -14.54 -7.80
C ILE A 152 -1.90 -13.87 -8.61
N SER A 153 -1.19 -14.68 -9.39
CA SER A 153 -0.38 -14.15 -10.48
C SER A 153 -0.43 -14.99 -11.75
N PHE A 154 -0.49 -14.30 -12.88
CA PHE A 154 -0.38 -14.88 -14.22
C PHE A 154 1.04 -14.85 -14.77
N HIS A 155 2.00 -14.37 -13.96
CA HIS A 155 3.40 -14.15 -14.31
C HIS A 155 4.32 -14.64 -13.18
N ASP A 156 5.63 -14.63 -13.40
CA ASP A 156 6.58 -15.05 -12.37
C ASP A 156 6.53 -14.05 -11.20
N LEU A 157 6.12 -14.56 -10.03
CA LEU A 157 5.97 -13.79 -8.80
C LEU A 157 6.93 -14.32 -7.74
N PHE A 158 7.72 -13.42 -7.17
CA PHE A 158 8.61 -13.72 -6.05
C PHE A 158 8.13 -13.04 -4.79
N ILE A 159 7.80 -13.82 -3.77
CA ILE A 159 7.39 -13.34 -2.45
C ILE A 159 8.48 -13.70 -1.45
N ASN A 160 9.24 -12.70 -1.01
CA ASN A 160 10.40 -12.92 -0.16
C ASN A 160 10.29 -12.17 1.15
N ASN A 161 10.63 -12.85 2.24
CA ASN A 161 10.76 -12.24 3.55
C ASN A 161 9.49 -11.54 4.05
N CYS A 162 8.32 -12.12 3.73
CA CYS A 162 7.02 -11.59 4.13
C CYS A 162 6.47 -12.32 5.36
N SER A 163 5.53 -11.68 6.05
CA SER A 163 4.79 -12.28 7.16
C SER A 163 3.32 -12.42 6.81
N PHE A 164 2.78 -13.63 6.93
CA PHE A 164 1.36 -13.92 6.83
C PHE A 164 0.88 -14.36 8.21
N ASN A 165 0.08 -13.53 8.88
CA ASN A 165 -0.30 -13.76 10.28
C ASN A 165 -1.78 -13.45 10.50
N LYS A 166 -2.52 -14.44 11.00
CA LYS A 166 -3.94 -14.42 11.32
C LYS A 166 -4.84 -14.03 10.16
N ASN A 167 -4.43 -14.26 8.92
CA ASN A 167 -5.33 -14.03 7.79
C ASN A 167 -6.36 -15.17 7.72
N ASN A 168 -7.63 -14.80 7.58
CA ASN A 168 -8.74 -15.73 7.41
C ASN A 168 -9.02 -15.93 5.92
N ILE A 169 -8.29 -16.86 5.30
CA ILE A 169 -8.37 -17.16 3.86
C ILE A 169 -9.16 -18.45 3.65
N ASN A 170 -10.34 -18.38 3.04
CA ASN A 170 -11.28 -19.51 2.99
C ASN A 170 -10.91 -20.57 1.95
N GLU A 171 -10.41 -20.17 0.77
CA GLU A 171 -10.21 -21.09 -0.36
C GLU A 171 -8.77 -21.21 -0.82
N ARG A 172 -8.13 -20.12 -1.26
CA ARG A 172 -6.77 -20.20 -1.85
C ARG A 172 -5.89 -19.09 -1.33
N TYR A 173 -4.76 -19.48 -0.78
CA TYR A 173 -3.71 -18.55 -0.37
C TYR A 173 -2.93 -18.05 -1.59
N PHE A 174 -2.53 -18.96 -2.47
CA PHE A 174 -1.76 -18.65 -3.67
C PHE A 174 -2.34 -19.36 -4.89
N SER A 175 -2.47 -18.65 -6.00
CA SER A 175 -2.94 -19.23 -7.28
C SER A 175 -2.12 -18.72 -8.47
N THR A 176 -1.82 -19.61 -9.42
CA THR A 176 -1.24 -19.26 -10.72
C THR A 176 -1.66 -20.29 -11.79
N ASP A 177 -1.85 -19.84 -13.03
CA ASP A 177 -2.34 -20.70 -14.13
C ASP A 177 -1.24 -21.25 -15.03
N SER A 178 -0.18 -20.47 -15.30
CA SER A 178 0.82 -20.80 -16.34
C SER A 178 2.27 -20.53 -15.94
N LYS A 179 2.49 -19.88 -14.79
CA LYS A 179 3.79 -19.39 -14.33
C LYS A 179 4.04 -19.87 -12.91
N GLN A 180 5.08 -19.36 -12.27
CA GLN A 180 5.45 -19.80 -10.93
C GLN A 180 5.29 -18.69 -9.89
N ILE A 181 4.82 -19.08 -8.70
CA ILE A 181 4.94 -18.27 -7.50
C ILE A 181 6.02 -18.91 -6.62
N ILE A 182 7.10 -18.18 -6.36
CA ILE A 182 8.15 -18.61 -5.45
C ILE A 182 8.02 -17.80 -4.16
N VAL A 183 7.75 -18.50 -3.07
CA VAL A 183 7.66 -17.93 -1.72
C VAL A 183 8.87 -18.38 -0.92
N LYS A 184 9.66 -17.44 -0.43
CA LYS A 184 10.94 -17.72 0.23
C LYS A 184 11.11 -16.92 1.51
N GLY A 185 11.58 -17.57 2.57
CA GLY A 185 11.96 -16.86 3.79
C GLY A 185 10.76 -16.23 4.49
N CYS A 186 9.55 -16.75 4.28
CA CYS A 186 8.31 -16.14 4.79
C CYS A 186 7.84 -16.82 6.08
N TYR A 187 7.15 -16.06 6.93
CA TYR A 187 6.44 -16.58 8.09
C TYR A 187 4.97 -16.85 7.74
N PHE A 188 4.45 -17.97 8.22
CA PHE A 188 3.02 -18.31 8.18
C PHE A 188 2.56 -18.72 9.57
N ASP A 189 1.41 -18.23 10.01
CA ASP A 189 0.76 -18.72 11.23
C ASP A 189 -0.10 -19.96 11.00
N ILE A 190 -0.23 -20.38 9.73
CA ILE A 190 -0.87 -21.63 9.31
C ILE A 190 0.18 -22.62 8.81
N SER A 191 -0.06 -23.91 9.01
CA SER A 191 0.93 -24.95 8.68
C SER A 191 0.99 -25.35 7.21
N ASP A 192 -0.09 -25.15 6.44
CA ASP A 192 -0.10 -25.47 5.00
C ASP A 192 -1.06 -24.54 4.25
N PRO A 193 -0.57 -23.41 3.69
CA PRO A 193 -1.39 -22.52 2.87
C PRO A 193 -1.87 -23.24 1.60
N ILE A 194 -3.17 -23.13 1.30
CA ILE A 194 -3.78 -23.76 0.11
C ILE A 194 -3.20 -23.12 -1.16
N LYS A 195 -2.68 -23.95 -2.07
CA LYS A 195 -1.99 -23.54 -3.30
C LYS A 195 -2.70 -24.11 -4.54
N ILE A 196 -2.81 -23.31 -5.60
CA ILE A 196 -3.21 -23.76 -6.95
C ILE A 196 -2.11 -23.37 -7.95
N GLY A 197 -1.76 -24.32 -8.83
CA GLY A 197 -0.70 -24.14 -9.82
C GLY A 197 0.71 -24.39 -9.29
N ASN A 198 1.72 -23.86 -9.99
CA ASN A 198 3.13 -24.04 -9.63
C ASN A 198 3.54 -23.04 -8.54
N VAL A 199 3.22 -23.37 -7.28
CA VAL A 199 3.61 -22.57 -6.10
C VAL A 199 4.66 -23.33 -5.29
N ILE A 200 5.82 -22.68 -5.09
CA ILE A 200 6.96 -23.26 -4.39
C ILE A 200 7.20 -22.44 -3.12
N ILE A 201 7.02 -23.05 -1.95
CA ILE A 201 7.33 -22.42 -0.65
C ILE A 201 8.62 -23.03 -0.10
N THR A 202 9.58 -22.18 0.23
CA THR A 202 10.90 -22.57 0.76
C THR A 202 11.28 -21.70 1.95
N GLU A 203 12.08 -22.26 2.86
CA GLU A 203 12.68 -21.52 3.99
C GLU A 203 11.62 -20.83 4.87
N GLU A 204 10.65 -21.60 5.37
CA GLU A 204 9.66 -21.07 6.32
C GLU A 204 10.33 -20.62 7.63
N LEU A 205 9.91 -19.46 8.14
CA LEU A 205 10.47 -18.89 9.36
C LEU A 205 9.62 -19.22 10.59
N GLY A 206 10.29 -19.42 11.73
CA GLY A 206 9.64 -19.67 13.02
C GLY A 206 9.13 -18.43 13.75
N SER A 207 9.35 -17.23 13.20
CA SER A 207 8.90 -15.97 13.81
C SER A 207 8.56 -14.93 12.76
N ILE A 208 7.58 -14.07 13.07
CA ILE A 208 7.19 -12.92 12.28
C ILE A 208 8.40 -11.98 12.11
N TYR A 209 8.54 -11.38 10.93
CA TYR A 209 9.46 -10.25 10.78
C TYR A 209 9.06 -9.11 11.73
N PRO A 210 10.02 -8.31 12.22
CA PRO A 210 9.67 -7.10 12.95
C PRO A 210 8.64 -6.33 12.13
N GLU A 211 7.56 -5.85 12.77
CA GLU A 211 6.60 -5.00 12.08
C GLU A 211 7.39 -3.90 11.38
N ASN A 212 6.98 -3.52 10.17
CA ASN A 212 7.57 -2.38 9.47
C ASN A 212 7.13 -1.09 10.21
N TYR A 213 7.67 -0.88 11.41
CA TYR A 213 7.37 0.20 12.36
C TYR A 213 7.67 1.59 11.79
N HIS A 214 8.27 1.65 10.60
CA HIS A 214 8.61 2.89 9.92
C HIS A 214 7.40 3.78 9.60
N LEU A 215 6.17 3.29 9.76
CA LEU A 215 4.92 4.07 9.62
C LEU A 215 4.25 4.45 10.95
N SER A 216 4.78 4.03 12.11
CA SER A 216 4.24 4.44 13.42
C SER A 216 4.68 5.85 13.87
N SER A 217 5.67 6.44 13.20
CA SER A 217 6.15 7.81 13.51
C SER A 217 5.85 8.86 12.44
N GLY A 218 5.27 8.45 11.29
CA GLY A 218 4.79 9.31 10.21
C GLY A 218 3.26 9.47 10.27
N LEU A 219 2.78 10.20 11.28
CA LEU A 219 1.37 10.52 11.50
C LEU A 219 0.63 10.99 10.23
N CYS A 220 -0.34 10.19 9.76
CA CYS A 220 -1.61 10.76 9.34
C CYS A 220 -2.73 10.57 10.37
N PHE A 221 -2.61 9.62 11.29
CA PHE A 221 -3.03 9.73 12.69
C PHE A 221 -2.26 8.67 13.50
N ALA A 222 -1.67 9.05 14.63
CA ALA A 222 -1.21 8.12 15.65
C ALA A 222 -1.76 8.63 16.96
N LYS A 223 -2.60 7.77 17.52
CA LYS A 223 -2.61 7.51 18.94
C LYS A 223 -3.25 6.16 19.15
N LEU A 224 -2.58 5.10 18.71
CA LEU A 224 -2.73 3.84 19.43
C LEU A 224 -1.87 4.00 20.68
N LYS A 225 -2.52 4.45 21.77
CA LYS A 225 -2.03 4.12 23.11
C LYS A 225 -2.13 2.60 23.19
N LEU A 226 -1.02 1.91 22.93
CA LEU A 226 -0.84 0.57 23.46
C LEU A 226 -0.71 0.73 24.97
N GLU A 227 -1.80 0.51 25.68
CA GLU A 227 -1.78 0.34 27.13
C GLU A 227 -1.05 -0.99 27.40
N PHE A 228 0.25 -0.90 27.67
CA PHE A 228 0.96 -1.99 28.32
C PHE A 228 0.49 -2.08 29.79
N PRO A 229 0.38 -3.28 30.37
CA PRO A 229 -0.12 -3.45 31.72
C PRO A 229 0.76 -2.70 32.73
N GLU A 230 0.09 -1.83 33.49
CA GLU A 230 0.50 -1.08 34.67
C GLU A 230 1.89 -1.38 35.26
N GLU A 231 2.84 -0.46 35.06
CA GLU A 231 3.84 -0.19 36.09
C GLU A 231 3.40 1.02 36.92
N LYS A 232 2.88 0.70 38.11
CA LYS A 232 2.61 1.64 39.21
C LYS A 232 3.76 2.62 39.38
N LYS A 233 3.46 3.93 39.29
CA LYS A 233 4.15 4.96 40.09
C LYS A 233 3.29 6.22 40.22
N ALA A 234 2.75 6.33 41.44
CA ALA A 234 2.43 7.50 42.24
C ALA A 234 2.00 8.81 41.52
N GLU A 235 0.77 9.21 41.85
CA GLU A 235 0.26 10.57 41.80
C GLU A 235 1.27 11.59 42.35
N THR A 236 1.51 12.66 41.60
CA THR A 236 1.52 13.99 42.20
C THR A 236 1.12 15.03 41.16
N GLU A 237 0.19 15.87 41.59
CA GLU A 237 -0.42 16.99 40.89
C GLU A 237 0.61 18.07 40.53
N GLU A 238 0.55 18.61 39.32
CA GLU A 238 0.55 20.07 39.11
C GLU A 238 0.15 20.39 37.66
N LYS A 239 -1.01 21.03 37.51
CA LYS A 239 -1.43 21.68 36.26
C LYS A 239 -0.71 23.02 36.15
N GLU A 240 0.29 23.13 35.29
CA GLU A 240 0.73 24.44 34.78
C GLU A 240 0.23 24.64 33.35
N GLU A 241 -0.62 25.67 33.20
CA GLU A 241 -1.08 26.22 31.93
C GLU A 241 0.12 26.77 31.13
N ILE A 242 0.37 26.19 29.95
CA ILE A 242 1.31 26.77 28.99
C ILE A 242 0.64 27.98 28.31
N LYS A 243 1.01 29.20 28.74
CA LYS A 243 0.77 30.43 27.98
C LYS A 243 1.70 30.49 26.77
N ILE A 244 1.17 30.23 25.58
CA ILE A 244 1.89 30.40 24.31
C ILE A 244 1.90 31.89 23.94
N ASN A 245 3.10 32.49 23.93
CA ASN A 245 3.33 33.89 23.55
C ASN A 245 3.87 33.94 22.10
N PHE A 246 3.05 34.37 21.14
CA PHE A 246 3.48 34.55 19.75
C PHE A 246 4.38 35.79 19.60
N LYS A 247 5.69 35.59 19.43
CA LYS A 247 6.60 36.60 18.86
C LYS A 247 7.26 36.07 17.59
N ARG A 248 6.66 36.43 16.44
CA ARG A 248 7.28 36.35 15.11
C ARG A 248 8.57 37.20 15.08
N LYS A 249 9.69 36.63 14.65
CA LYS A 249 10.79 37.36 14.02
C LYS A 249 11.08 36.75 12.65
N ASN A 250 10.51 37.38 11.62
CA ASN A 250 10.95 37.23 10.23
C ASN A 250 12.35 37.85 10.10
N LYS A 251 13.30 37.11 9.50
CA LYS A 251 14.43 37.69 8.77
C LYS A 251 14.46 37.06 7.38
N PHE A 252 13.80 37.74 6.44
CA PHE A 252 14.05 37.59 5.01
C PHE A 252 15.40 38.26 4.69
N ASN A 253 16.34 37.51 4.12
CA ASN A 253 17.51 38.08 3.44
C ASN A 253 17.11 38.34 1.98
N ILE A 254 16.96 39.62 1.62
CA ILE A 254 16.88 40.08 0.22
C ILE A 254 18.23 40.74 -0.07
N PHE A 255 18.99 40.16 -1.01
CA PHE A 255 20.18 40.76 -1.60
C PHE A 255 19.73 41.80 -2.66
N VAL A 256 20.13 43.06 -2.51
CA VAL A 256 19.95 44.11 -3.51
C VAL A 256 21.33 44.50 -4.03
N CYS A 257 21.60 44.22 -5.30
CA CYS A 257 22.77 44.71 -6.02
C CYS A 257 22.51 46.13 -6.52
N PHE A 258 23.34 47.10 -6.12
CA PHE A 258 23.41 48.41 -6.75
C PHE A 258 24.45 48.41 -7.87
N VAL A 259 24.00 48.64 -9.10
CA VAL A 259 24.86 48.99 -10.25
C VAL A 259 25.06 50.50 -10.21
N PHE A 260 26.30 50.95 -9.97
CA PHE A 260 26.69 52.34 -10.17
C PHE A 260 27.21 52.53 -11.60
N ILE A 261 26.50 53.35 -12.38
CA ILE A 261 26.97 53.92 -13.63
C ILE A 261 27.72 55.22 -13.27
N PHE A 262 29.00 55.32 -13.63
CA PHE A 262 29.74 56.57 -13.57
C PHE A 262 29.72 57.27 -14.94
N PRO A 263 29.54 58.60 -15.01
CA PRO A 263 29.74 59.36 -16.23
C PRO A 263 31.16 59.94 -16.29
N LYS A 264 31.88 59.65 -17.39
CA LYS A 264 32.68 60.60 -18.17
C LYS A 264 33.21 59.95 -19.43
#